data_AF-A0A5N1IKQ0-F1
#
_entry.id   AF-A0A5N1IKQ0-F1
#
_cell.length_a   1.000
_cell.length_b   1.000
_cell.length_c   1.000
_cell.angle_alpha   90.00
_cell.angle_beta   90.00
_cell.angle_gamma   90.00
#
_symmetry.space_group_name_H-M   'P 1'
#
loop_
_entity.id
_entity.type
_entity.pdbx_description
1 polymer ?
#
loop_
_entity_poly.entity_id
_entity_poly.type
_entity_poly.pdbx_seq_one_letter_code
_entity_poly.pdbx_strand_id
1 'polypeptide(L)'
;MTLKNKGGLISLLVGFPFGLVALYAFLWILAMLTGGGLRLMGTLAVYLDSIIGLILALPIVLWVGGKIMVNDLLSLKSKWKIIWRYSLIINSTIWFVFLVIYLISKIHFGNLLVEIIPIVIFYFISIIVTLFTFSIMVYFLVKNKVNISR
;
A
#
# COMPACT_ATOMS: atom_id res chain seq x y z
N MET A 1 -2.28 24.69 -10.39
CA MET A 1 -1.94 23.42 -9.70
C MET A 1 -0.53 22.96 -10.11
N THR A 2 0.39 22.70 -9.16
CA THR A 2 1.78 22.30 -9.46
C THR A 2 1.88 20.89 -10.06
N LEU A 3 2.92 20.60 -10.85
CA LEU A 3 3.16 19.25 -11.42
C LEU A 3 3.20 18.17 -10.32
N LYS A 4 3.81 18.48 -9.17
CA LYS A 4 3.84 17.60 -8.01
C LYS A 4 2.45 17.28 -7.49
N ASN A 5 1.60 18.30 -7.32
CA ASN A 5 0.22 18.09 -6.86
C ASN A 5 -0.60 17.31 -7.90
N LYS A 6 -0.36 17.48 -9.20
CA LYS A 6 -0.99 16.64 -10.24
C LYS A 6 -0.59 15.17 -10.11
N GLY A 7 0.69 14.86 -9.94
CA GLY A 7 1.15 13.49 -9.72
C GLY A 7 0.60 12.86 -8.44
N GLY A 8 0.52 13.64 -7.36
CA GLY A 8 -0.16 13.24 -6.14
C GLY A 8 -1.63 12.89 -6.37
N LEU A 9 -2.38 13.73 -7.09
CA LEU A 9 -3.80 13.46 -7.41
C LEU A 9 -3.97 12.19 -8.24
N ILE A 10 -3.17 12.02 -9.29
CA ILE A 10 -3.28 10.84 -10.17
C ILE A 10 -3.01 9.56 -9.37
N SER A 11 -1.94 9.57 -8.57
CA SER A 11 -1.58 8.47 -7.68
C SER A 11 -2.72 8.13 -6.70
N LEU A 12 -3.33 9.15 -6.09
CA LEU A 12 -4.43 8.98 -5.16
C LEU A 12 -5.71 8.47 -5.84
N LEU A 13 -6.12 9.08 -6.95
CA LEU A 13 -7.36 8.73 -7.67
C LEU A 13 -7.32 7.32 -8.24
N VAL A 14 -6.15 6.83 -8.63
CA VAL A 14 -5.98 5.47 -9.15
C VAL A 14 -5.70 4.48 -8.02
N GLY A 15 -4.84 4.86 -7.08
CA GLY A 15 -4.39 3.98 -6.00
C GLY A 15 -5.40 3.72 -4.92
N PHE A 16 -6.22 4.72 -4.58
CA PHE A 16 -7.17 4.55 -3.49
C PHE A 16 -8.27 3.54 -3.83
N PRO A 17 -8.95 3.61 -4.99
CA PRO A 17 -9.89 2.56 -5.41
C PRO A 17 -9.23 1.19 -5.53
N PHE A 18 -8.01 1.13 -6.07
CA PHE A 18 -7.29 -0.14 -6.20
C PHE A 18 -6.96 -0.75 -4.83
N GLY A 19 -6.56 0.06 -3.86
CA GLY A 19 -6.32 -0.38 -2.49
C GLY A 19 -7.59 -0.85 -1.78
N LEU A 20 -8.74 -0.20 -2.00
CA LEU A 20 -10.04 -0.66 -1.48
C LEU A 20 -10.46 -2.00 -2.10
N VAL A 21 -10.27 -2.17 -3.42
CA VAL A 21 -10.54 -3.44 -4.10
C VAL A 21 -9.63 -4.55 -3.57
N ALA A 22 -8.34 -4.25 -3.36
CA ALA A 22 -7.40 -5.20 -2.78
C ALA A 22 -7.78 -5.60 -1.35
N LEU A 23 -8.23 -4.64 -0.52
CA LEU A 23 -8.74 -4.91 0.82
C LEU A 23 -9.98 -5.82 0.77
N TYR A 24 -10.94 -5.52 -0.11
CA TYR A 24 -12.13 -6.34 -0.28
C TYR A 24 -11.79 -7.76 -0.74
N ALA A 25 -10.89 -7.90 -1.72
CA ALA A 25 -10.41 -9.19 -2.20
C ALA A 25 -9.71 -9.99 -1.08
N PHE A 26 -8.91 -9.32 -0.25
CA PHE A 26 -8.27 -9.94 0.90
C PHE A 26 -9.29 -10.48 1.91
N LEU A 27 -10.34 -9.72 2.24
CA LEU A 27 -11.41 -10.18 3.14
C LEU A 27 -12.15 -11.39 2.56
N TRP A 28 -12.37 -11.41 1.24
CA TRP A 28 -12.95 -12.55 0.54
C TRP A 28 -12.09 -13.82 0.63
N ILE A 29 -10.79 -13.69 0.35
CA ILE A 29 -9.84 -14.81 0.45
C ILE A 29 -9.79 -15.31 1.89
N LEU A 30 -9.75 -14.40 2.87
CA LEU A 30 -9.72 -14.76 4.28
C LEU A 30 -11.01 -15.49 4.70
N ALA A 31 -12.17 -15.10 4.17
CA ALA A 31 -13.44 -15.79 4.43
C ALA A 31 -13.41 -17.24 3.88
N MET A 32 -12.86 -17.44 2.69
CA MET A 32 -12.68 -18.76 2.09
C MET A 32 -11.74 -19.65 2.92
N LEU A 33 -10.62 -19.08 3.39
CA LEU A 33 -9.62 -19.82 4.18
C LEU A 33 -10.11 -20.17 5.59
N THR A 34 -10.90 -19.28 6.22
CA THR A 34 -11.40 -19.49 7.59
C THR A 34 -12.66 -20.37 7.65
N GLY A 35 -13.28 -20.66 6.51
CA GLY A 35 -14.39 -21.60 6.37
C GLY A 35 -15.74 -21.08 6.88
N GLY A 36 -15.89 -19.77 7.10
CA GLY A 36 -17.18 -19.19 7.49
C GLY A 36 -17.15 -17.71 7.88
N GLY A 37 -18.28 -17.02 7.68
CA GLY A 37 -18.43 -15.58 7.96
C GLY A 37 -18.25 -15.22 9.44
N LEU A 38 -18.58 -16.11 10.38
CA LEU A 38 -18.43 -15.86 11.81
C LEU A 38 -16.95 -15.78 12.25
N ARG A 39 -16.10 -16.65 11.70
CA ARG A 39 -14.65 -16.62 11.96
C ARG A 39 -14.00 -15.41 11.30
N LEU A 40 -14.45 -15.03 10.10
CA LEU A 40 -14.05 -13.77 9.48
C LEU A 40 -14.40 -12.57 10.37
N MET A 41 -15.62 -12.50 10.91
CA MET A 41 -16.04 -11.43 11.83
C MET A 41 -15.17 -11.38 13.08
N GLY A 42 -14.83 -12.53 13.66
CA GLY A 42 -13.89 -12.61 14.78
C GLY A 42 -12.51 -12.06 14.42
N THR A 43 -11.95 -12.46 13.29
CA THR A 43 -10.65 -11.94 12.82
C THR A 43 -10.74 -10.43 12.54
N LEU A 44 -11.79 -9.97 11.86
CA LEU A 44 -12.02 -8.54 11.62
C LEU A 44 -12.10 -7.75 12.92
N ALA A 45 -12.81 -8.24 13.93
CA ALA A 45 -12.90 -7.59 15.23
C ALA A 45 -11.53 -7.48 15.93
N VAL A 46 -10.64 -8.45 15.73
CA VAL A 46 -9.27 -8.43 16.29
C VAL A 46 -8.39 -7.40 15.60
N TYR A 47 -8.52 -7.22 14.28
CA TYR A 47 -7.63 -6.38 13.47
C TYR A 47 -8.27 -5.07 12.98
N LEU A 48 -9.49 -4.76 13.41
CA LEU A 48 -10.29 -3.64 12.88
C LEU A 48 -9.53 -2.32 12.96
N ASP A 49 -8.90 -2.06 14.12
CA ASP A 49 -8.17 -0.82 14.38
C ASP A 49 -6.98 -0.65 13.41
N SER A 50 -6.23 -1.73 13.18
CA SER A 50 -5.14 -1.74 12.21
C SER A 50 -5.63 -1.55 10.78
N ILE A 51 -6.78 -2.14 10.42
CA ILE A 51 -7.40 -1.96 9.09
C ILE A 51 -7.87 -0.52 8.89
N ILE A 52 -8.50 0.10 9.89
CA ILE A 52 -8.91 1.52 9.83
C ILE A 52 -7.69 2.41 9.66
N GLY A 53 -6.62 2.18 10.44
CA GLY A 53 -5.37 2.92 10.32
C GLY A 53 -4.75 2.82 8.92
N LEU A 54 -4.81 1.63 8.31
CA LEU A 54 -4.39 1.44 6.92
C LEU A 54 -5.23 2.24 5.93
N ILE A 55 -6.55 2.23 6.05
CA ILE A 55 -7.46 2.97 5.17
C ILE A 55 -7.19 4.48 5.26
N LEU A 56 -6.89 4.99 6.46
CA LEU A 56 -6.56 6.40 6.67
C LEU A 56 -5.16 6.77 6.16
N ALA A 57 -4.18 5.88 6.31
CA ALA A 57 -2.82 6.11 5.84
C ALA A 57 -2.69 6.03 4.32
N LEU A 58 -3.51 5.20 3.67
CA LEU A 58 -3.42 4.91 2.24
C LEU A 58 -3.53 6.18 1.35
N PRO A 59 -4.53 7.06 1.49
CA PRO A 59 -4.60 8.31 0.71
C PRO A 59 -3.36 9.18 0.89
N ILE A 60 -2.86 9.30 2.13
CA ILE A 60 -1.73 10.16 2.46
C ILE A 60 -0.47 9.64 1.77
N VAL A 61 -0.19 8.34 1.89
CA VAL A 61 1.02 7.76 1.28
C VAL A 61 0.94 7.76 -0.24
N LEU A 62 -0.22 7.51 -0.84
CA LEU A 62 -0.39 7.59 -2.30
C LEU A 62 -0.13 9.00 -2.82
N TRP A 63 -0.67 10.00 -2.13
CA TRP A 63 -0.44 11.40 -2.48
C TRP A 63 1.04 11.79 -2.41
N VAL A 64 1.71 11.43 -1.31
CA VAL A 64 3.14 11.70 -1.11
C VAL A 64 4.00 10.93 -2.12
N GLY A 65 3.71 9.64 -2.33
CA GLY A 65 4.40 8.78 -3.30
C GLY A 65 4.30 9.35 -4.72
N GLY A 66 3.13 9.84 -5.13
CA GLY A 66 2.94 10.48 -6.43
C GLY A 66 3.75 11.77 -6.59
N LYS A 67 3.84 12.59 -5.53
CA LYS A 67 4.71 13.78 -5.53
C LYS A 67 6.19 13.43 -5.68
N ILE A 68 6.64 12.40 -4.96
CA ILE A 68 8.02 11.91 -5.03
C ILE A 68 8.32 11.35 -6.42
N MET A 69 7.38 10.60 -7.01
CA MET A 69 7.49 10.10 -8.37
C MET A 69 7.69 11.23 -9.38
N VAL A 70 6.93 12.34 -9.26
CA VAL A 70 7.13 13.51 -10.13
C VAL A 70 8.51 14.13 -9.95
N ASN A 71 8.99 14.29 -8.71
CA ASN A 71 10.35 14.79 -8.48
C ASN A 71 11.40 13.89 -9.13
N ASP A 72 11.20 12.57 -9.03
CA ASP A 72 12.13 11.60 -9.58
C ASP A 72 12.13 11.60 -11.12
N LEU A 73 10.95 11.76 -11.73
CA LEU A 73 10.79 11.99 -13.17
C LEU A 73 11.51 13.27 -13.62
N LEU A 74 11.33 14.37 -12.89
CA LEU A 74 12.00 15.65 -13.19
C LEU A 74 13.51 15.57 -13.02
N SER A 75 14.00 14.77 -12.07
CA SER A 75 15.43 14.50 -11.87
C SER A 75 16.01 13.45 -12.84
N LEU A 76 15.23 13.04 -13.86
CA LEU A 76 15.68 12.17 -14.94
C LEU A 76 16.19 10.79 -14.49
N LYS A 77 15.73 10.30 -13.33
CA LYS A 77 16.06 8.95 -12.82
C LYS A 77 15.56 7.87 -13.77
N SER A 78 16.20 6.70 -13.72
CA SER A 78 15.78 5.56 -14.54
C SER A 78 14.37 5.10 -14.18
N LYS A 79 13.57 4.74 -15.20
CA LYS A 79 12.18 4.26 -15.06
C LYS A 79 12.03 3.24 -13.93
N TRP A 80 12.87 2.20 -13.94
CA TRP A 80 12.80 1.12 -12.96
C TRP A 80 13.09 1.59 -11.53
N LYS A 81 14.03 2.53 -11.35
CA LYS A 81 14.32 3.11 -10.03
C LYS A 81 13.14 3.89 -9.47
N ILE A 82 12.42 4.61 -10.33
CA ILE A 82 11.20 5.37 -9.95
C ILE A 82 10.09 4.41 -9.51
N ILE A 83 9.82 3.39 -10.31
CA ILE A 83 8.78 2.37 -10.04
C ILE A 83 9.09 1.61 -8.74
N TRP A 84 10.35 1.18 -8.57
CA TRP A 84 10.81 0.50 -7.35
C TRP A 84 10.66 1.37 -6.12
N ARG A 85 11.15 2.60 -6.17
CA ARG A 85 11.09 3.51 -5.03
C ARG A 85 9.64 3.83 -4.66
N TYR A 86 8.78 4.01 -5.65
CA TYR A 86 7.36 4.19 -5.40
C TYR A 86 6.74 2.97 -4.69
N SER A 87 6.95 1.75 -5.22
CA SER A 87 6.46 0.52 -4.59
C SER A 87 6.93 0.39 -3.14
N LEU A 88 8.22 0.64 -2.89
CA LEU A 88 8.81 0.59 -1.56
C LEU A 88 8.18 1.61 -0.63
N ILE A 89 8.06 2.89 -1.01
CA ILE A 89 7.48 3.93 -0.15
C ILE A 89 6.04 3.57 0.24
N ILE A 90 5.22 3.17 -0.73
CA ILE A 90 3.82 2.82 -0.46
C ILE A 90 3.74 1.62 0.49
N ASN A 91 4.41 0.51 0.15
CA ASN A 91 4.33 -0.72 0.95
C ASN A 91 4.97 -0.56 2.33
N SER A 92 6.16 0.03 2.43
CA SER A 92 6.84 0.22 3.72
C SER A 92 6.00 1.09 4.65
N THR A 93 5.33 2.13 4.16
CA THR A 93 4.49 2.98 5.00
C THR A 93 3.23 2.24 5.47
N ILE A 94 2.53 1.55 4.55
CA ILE A 94 1.34 0.76 4.87
C ILE A 94 1.67 -0.30 5.92
N TRP A 95 2.70 -1.10 5.68
CA TRP A 95 3.08 -2.16 6.61
C TRP A 95 3.63 -1.62 7.93
N PHE A 96 4.33 -0.49 7.91
CA PHE A 96 4.78 0.18 9.14
C PHE A 96 3.58 0.64 9.99
N VAL A 97 2.60 1.32 9.39
CA VAL A 97 1.39 1.75 10.11
C VAL A 97 0.63 0.55 10.66
N PHE A 98 0.44 -0.49 9.85
CA PHE A 98 -0.21 -1.73 10.30
C PHE A 98 0.51 -2.35 11.50
N LEU A 99 1.83 -2.52 11.40
CA LEU A 99 2.66 -3.11 12.45
C LEU A 99 2.60 -2.28 13.74
N VAL A 100 2.73 -0.96 13.64
CA VAL A 100 2.70 -0.06 14.81
C VAL A 100 1.35 -0.15 15.51
N ILE A 101 0.23 -0.07 14.78
CA ILE A 101 -1.10 -0.17 15.39
C ILE A 101 -1.33 -1.57 15.96
N TYR A 102 -0.91 -2.62 15.24
CA TYR A 102 -1.00 -4.00 15.73
C TYR A 102 -0.25 -4.18 17.05
N LEU A 103 1.01 -3.75 17.12
CA LEU A 103 1.84 -3.86 18.31
C LEU A 103 1.29 -3.06 19.49
N ILE A 104 0.73 -1.87 19.25
CA ILE A 104 0.11 -1.05 20.31
C ILE A 104 -1.20 -1.69 20.81
N SER A 105 -2.02 -2.22 19.90
CA SER A 105 -3.36 -2.72 20.22
C SER A 105 -3.37 -4.14 20.78
N LYS A 106 -2.32 -4.92 20.48
CA LYS A 106 -2.19 -6.34 20.85
C LYS A 106 -0.90 -6.59 21.62
N ILE A 107 -0.67 -5.79 22.67
CA ILE A 107 0.39 -6.01 23.66
C ILE A 107 0.05 -7.26 24.50
N HIS A 108 -0.04 -8.41 23.85
CA HIS A 108 0.13 -9.71 24.45
C HIS A 108 1.39 -10.27 23.80
N PHE A 109 2.53 -10.06 24.45
CA PHE A 109 3.83 -10.60 24.08
C PHE A 109 3.81 -12.14 24.21
N GLY A 110 3.02 -12.81 23.37
CA GLY A 110 3.13 -14.25 23.14
C GLY A 110 4.39 -14.56 22.32
N ASN A 111 4.34 -15.61 21.51
CA ASN A 111 5.41 -15.91 20.57
C ASN A 111 5.44 -14.90 19.41
N LEU A 112 6.01 -13.72 19.66
CA LEU A 112 6.24 -12.64 18.69
C LEU A 112 6.78 -13.14 17.35
N LEU A 113 7.66 -14.15 17.37
CA LEU A 113 8.20 -14.74 16.16
C LEU A 113 7.13 -15.37 15.26
N VAL A 114 6.17 -16.09 15.85
CA VAL A 114 5.11 -16.76 15.09
C VAL A 114 4.17 -15.74 14.44
N GLU A 115 3.98 -14.58 15.06
CA GLU A 115 3.11 -13.52 14.55
C GLU A 115 3.82 -12.60 13.55
N ILE A 116 5.11 -12.31 13.76
CA ILE A 116 5.90 -11.42 12.89
C ILE A 116 6.31 -12.11 11.59
N ILE A 117 6.63 -13.41 11.60
CA ILE A 117 7.10 -14.11 10.41
C ILE A 117 6.12 -13.98 9.23
N PRO A 118 4.80 -14.26 9.39
CA PRO A 118 3.82 -14.04 8.32
C PRO A 118 3.80 -12.59 7.83
N ILE A 119 3.83 -11.60 8.74
CA ILE A 119 3.81 -10.16 8.41
C ILE A 119 4.99 -9.81 7.49
N VAL A 120 6.20 -10.27 7.82
CA VAL A 120 7.40 -10.01 7.04
C VAL A 120 7.33 -10.68 5.66
N ILE A 121 6.85 -11.92 5.58
CA ILE A 121 6.68 -12.62 4.30
C ILE A 121 5.68 -11.87 3.41
N PHE A 122 4.52 -11.52 3.94
CA PHE A 122 3.50 -10.79 3.20
C PHE A 122 3.97 -9.39 2.77
N TYR A 123 4.82 -8.72 3.56
CA TYR A 123 5.46 -7.47 3.17
C TYR A 123 6.33 -7.61 1.90
N PHE A 124 7.18 -8.62 1.83
CA PHE A 124 8.01 -8.83 0.64
C PHE A 124 7.17 -9.21 -0.57
N ILE A 125 6.17 -10.07 -0.39
CA ILE A 125 5.22 -10.43 -1.45
C ILE A 125 4.50 -9.18 -1.96
N SER A 126 4.03 -8.31 -1.06
CA SER A 126 3.29 -7.11 -1.45
C SER A 126 4.18 -6.13 -2.23
N ILE A 127 5.46 -5.97 -1.88
CA ILE A 127 6.38 -5.13 -2.65
C ILE A 127 6.51 -5.65 -4.09
N ILE A 128 6.72 -6.96 -4.26
CA ILE A 128 6.90 -7.58 -5.57
C ILE A 128 5.62 -7.44 -6.41
N VAL A 129 4.47 -7.82 -5.85
CA VAL A 129 3.19 -7.71 -6.56
C VAL A 129 2.89 -6.26 -6.94
N THR A 130 3.04 -5.32 -5.99
CA THR A 130 2.77 -3.88 -6.22
C THR A 130 3.74 -3.28 -7.23
N LEU A 131 4.99 -3.76 -7.28
CA LEU A 131 6.00 -3.32 -8.24
C LEU A 131 5.57 -3.64 -9.67
N PHE A 132 5.17 -4.90 -9.92
CA PHE A 132 4.83 -5.40 -11.26
C PHE A 132 3.43 -5.02 -11.74
N THR A 133 2.56 -4.53 -10.85
CA THR A 133 1.18 -4.17 -11.20
C THR A 133 0.97 -2.66 -11.05
N PHE A 134 0.73 -2.23 -9.81
CA PHE A 134 0.27 -0.89 -9.49
C PHE A 134 1.31 0.19 -9.78
N SER A 135 2.58 -0.04 -9.43
CA SER A 135 3.64 0.96 -9.57
C SER A 135 3.95 1.30 -11.02
N ILE A 136 3.92 0.29 -11.91
CA ILE A 136 4.06 0.49 -13.36
C ILE A 136 2.87 1.29 -13.91
N MET A 137 1.66 0.94 -13.51
CA MET A 137 0.43 1.64 -13.94
C MET A 137 0.47 3.12 -13.55
N VAL A 138 0.74 3.43 -12.28
CA VAL A 138 0.82 4.81 -11.79
C VAL A 138 1.94 5.57 -12.50
N TYR A 139 3.10 4.95 -12.72
CA TYR A 139 4.20 5.58 -13.47
C TYR A 139 3.77 6.05 -14.85
N PHE A 140 3.13 5.20 -15.64
CA PHE A 140 2.70 5.57 -16.99
C PHE A 140 1.63 6.66 -16.98
N LEU A 141 0.66 6.58 -16.06
CA LEU A 141 -0.39 7.58 -15.95
C LEU A 141 0.16 8.95 -15.53
N VAL A 142 1.05 8.99 -14.52
CA VAL A 142 1.68 10.23 -14.06
C VAL A 142 2.57 10.80 -15.16
N LYS A 143 3.41 9.99 -15.80
CA LYS A 143 4.27 10.44 -16.90
C LYS A 143 3.46 11.07 -18.04
N ASN A 144 2.41 10.39 -18.49
CA ASN A 144 1.58 10.84 -19.62
C ASN A 144 0.78 12.10 -19.28
N LYS A 145 0.14 12.16 -18.10
CA LYS A 145 -0.72 13.31 -17.73
C LYS A 145 0.07 14.54 -17.29
N VAL A 146 1.31 14.37 -16.85
CA VAL A 146 2.20 15.48 -16.47
C VAL A 146 3.01 15.97 -17.69
N ASN A 147 2.83 15.37 -18.88
CA ASN A 147 3.52 15.74 -20.13
C ASN A 147 5.06 15.81 -19.97
N ILE A 148 5.63 14.93 -19.15
CA ILE A 148 7.08 14.85 -19.02
C ILE A 148 7.59 14.04 -20.22
N SER A 149 7.97 14.76 -21.28
CA SER A 149 8.48 14.19 -22.53
C SER A 149 9.84 13.56 -22.30
N ARG A 150 9.81 12.25 -22.07
CA ARG A 150 10.90 11.32 -22.37
C ARG A 150 10.28 10.08 -23.01
#